data_AF-A0A1E4LFW9-F1
#
_entry.id   AF-A0A1E4LFW9-F1
#
_cell.length_a   1.000
_cell.length_b   1.000
_cell.length_c   1.000
_cell.angle_alpha   90.00
_cell.angle_beta   90.00
_cell.angle_gamma   90.00
#
_symmetry.space_group_name_H-M   'P 1'
#
loop_
_entity.id
_entity.type
_entity.pdbx_description
1 polymer ?
#
loop_
_entity_poly.entity_id
_entity_poly.type
_entity_poly.pdbx_seq_one_letter_code
_entity_poly.pdbx_strand_id
1 'polypeptide(L)' 'MADSNAGGIYRATVLSTDDPARATRVQVMVPAISGQTSGWAEACEPLPRLEVGDTVWVMFEAGDPSRPVCMGRSPRR' A
#
# COMPACT_ATOMS: atom_id res chain seq x y z
N MET A 1 19.93 -13.89 -5.97
CA MET A 1 18.74 -13.44 -6.73
C MET A 1 17.64 -13.36 -5.70
N ALA A 2 17.26 -12.15 -5.28
CA ALA A 2 16.23 -12.01 -4.26
C ALA A 2 14.89 -12.44 -4.88
N ASP A 3 14.21 -13.36 -4.22
CA ASP A 3 12.91 -13.87 -4.61
C ASP A 3 11.97 -12.68 -4.84
N SER A 4 11.76 -12.33 -6.10
CA SER A 4 11.00 -11.15 -6.52
C SER A 4 9.51 -11.47 -6.51
N ASN A 5 9.05 -12.12 -5.44
CA ASN A 5 7.66 -12.45 -5.22
C ASN A 5 7.20 -11.74 -3.95
N ALA A 6 6.60 -10.56 -4.10
CA ALA A 6 5.93 -9.86 -3.00
C ALA A 6 4.55 -10.48 -2.71
N GLY A 7 4.46 -11.80 -2.79
CA GLY A 7 3.28 -12.54 -2.41
C GLY A 7 3.08 -12.48 -0.90
N GLY A 8 1.99 -11.86 -0.47
CA GLY A 8 1.65 -11.75 0.94
C GLY A 8 0.89 -10.48 1.30
N ILE A 9 0.64 -10.31 2.59
CA ILE A 9 0.05 -9.10 3.17
C ILE A 9 1.13 -8.39 3.99
N TYR A 10 1.34 -7.12 3.71
CA TYR A 10 2.39 -6.31 4.31
C TYR A 10 1.81 -5.12 5.06
N ARG A 11 2.55 -4.67 6.09
CA ARG A 11 2.26 -3.40 6.75
C ARG A 11 2.88 -2.27 5.95
N ALA A 12 2.09 -1.22 5.75
CA ALA A 12 2.53 -0.01 5.09
C ALA A 12 2.06 1.24 5.85
N THR A 13 2.79 2.33 5.67
CA THR A 13 2.42 3.64 6.20
C THR A 13 1.90 4.52 5.08
N VAL A 14 0.76 5.17 5.28
CA VAL A 14 0.21 6.14 4.34
C VAL A 14 1.08 7.39 4.34
N LEU A 15 1.63 7.74 3.18
CA LEU A 15 2.43 8.95 2.98
C LEU A 15 1.60 10.10 2.40
N SER A 16 0.61 9.79 1.56
CA SER A 16 -0.28 10.78 0.95
C SER A 16 -1.62 10.15 0.60
N THR A 17 -2.68 10.95 0.72
CA THR A 17 -4.04 10.61 0.27
C THR A 17 -4.52 11.50 -0.87
N ASP A 18 -3.64 12.38 -1.36
CA ASP A 18 -3.96 13.38 -2.38
C ASP A 18 -3.61 12.81 -3.76
N ASP A 19 -4.45 11.90 -4.26
CA ASP A 19 -4.21 11.18 -5.52
C ASP A 19 -4.30 12.12 -6.75
N PRO A 20 -3.18 12.38 -7.46
CA PRO A 20 -3.18 13.26 -8.63
C PRO A 20 -4.03 12.72 -9.78
N ALA A 21 -4.22 11.39 -9.86
CA ALA A 21 -5.03 10.75 -10.90
C ALA A 21 -6.51 10.67 -10.55
N ARG A 22 -6.91 11.04 -9.30
CA ARG A 22 -8.29 10.94 -8.79
C ARG A 22 -8.89 9.54 -8.97
N ALA A 23 -8.07 8.50 -8.83
CA ALA A 23 -8.43 7.10 -9.00
C ALA A 23 -8.54 6.36 -7.65
N THR A 24 -8.91 7.10 -6.60
CA THR A 24 -9.07 6.60 -5.22
C THR A 24 -7.84 5.88 -4.65
N ARG A 25 -6.63 6.24 -5.10
CA ARG A 25 -5.37 5.62 -4.64
C ARG A 25 -4.82 6.29 -3.39
N VAL A 26 -3.98 5.56 -2.66
CA VAL A 26 -3.21 6.09 -1.53
C VAL A 26 -1.73 5.82 -1.72
N GLN A 27 -0.89 6.82 -1.47
CA GLN A 27 0.54 6.62 -1.52
C GLN A 27 0.99 5.96 -0.21
N VAL A 28 1.69 4.84 -0.33
CA VAL A 28 2.12 4.04 0.82
C VAL A 28 3.60 3.71 0.74
N MET A 29 4.23 3.57 1.90
CA MET A 29 5.58 3.05 2.06
C MET A 29 5.53 1.66 2.70
N VAL A 30 6.13 0.67 2.05
CA VAL A 30 6.17 -0.72 2.51
C VAL A 30 7.61 -1.09 2.89
N PRO A 31 8.04 -0.92 4.16
CA PRO A 31 9.45 -1.08 4.55
C PRO A 31 9.98 -2.51 4.38
N ALA A 32 9.10 -3.50 4.31
CA ALA A 32 9.46 -4.91 4.10
C ALA A 32 9.83 -5.23 2.64
N ILE A 33 9.54 -4.35 1.68
CA ILE A 33 9.86 -4.54 0.27
C ILE A 33 11.10 -3.72 -0.07
N SER A 34 12.22 -4.42 -0.25
CA SER A 34 13.51 -3.79 -0.58
C SER A 34 13.48 -3.13 -1.95
N GLY A 35 14.10 -1.96 -2.08
CA GLY A 35 14.24 -1.25 -3.37
C GLY A 35 13.05 -0.37 -3.77
N GLN A 36 11.92 -0.41 -3.05
CA GLN A 36 10.82 0.53 -3.25
C GLN A 36 10.62 1.46 -2.04
N THR A 37 10.78 2.76 -2.27
CA THR A 37 10.62 3.78 -1.23
C THR A 37 9.15 4.13 -0.98
N SER A 38 8.31 4.12 -2.03
CA SER A 38 6.86 4.32 -1.93
C SER A 38 6.17 4.02 -3.26
N GLY A 39 4.87 3.70 -3.23
CA GLY A 39 4.04 3.49 -4.42
C GLY A 39 2.59 3.93 -4.21
N TRP A 40 1.87 4.20 -5.30
CA TRP A 40 0.44 4.49 -5.27
C TRP A 40 -0.33 3.18 -5.27
N ALA A 41 -0.97 2.86 -4.15
CA ALA A 41 -1.78 1.67 -3.99
C ALA A 41 -3.23 1.93 -4.37
N GLU A 42 -3.78 1.06 -5.22
CA GLU A 42 -5.22 1.07 -5.49
C GLU A 42 -6.00 0.68 -4.23
N ALA A 43 -7.16 1.30 -4.02
CA ALA A 43 -8.02 0.96 -2.90
C ALA A 43 -8.89 -0.26 -3.21
N CYS A 44 -8.86 -1.28 -2.37
CA CYS A 44 -9.89 -2.31 -2.36
C CYS A 44 -11.14 -1.72 -1.70
N GLU A 45 -12.04 -1.14 -2.49
CA GLU A 45 -13.23 -0.45 -1.98
C GLU A 45 -14.22 -1.38 -1.27
N PRO A 46 -14.95 -0.91 -0.24
CA PRO A 46 -14.85 0.43 0.36
C PRO A 46 -13.75 0.50 1.45
N LEU A 47 -12.91 1.55 1.37
CA LEU A 47 -11.94 1.86 2.44
C LEU A 47 -12.49 2.93 3.39
N PRO A 48 -12.12 2.88 4.70
CA PRO A 48 -12.36 4.02 5.58
C PRO A 48 -11.55 5.23 5.10
N ARG A 49 -11.95 6.44 5.52
CA ARG A 49 -11.15 7.65 5.27
C ARG A 49 -9.77 7.50 5.90
N LEU A 50 -8.74 7.30 5.07
CA LEU A 50 -7.35 7.20 5.49
C LEU A 50 -6.73 8.58 5.67
N GLU A 51 -5.72 8.66 6.54
CA GLU A 51 -4.94 9.87 6.80
C GLU A 51 -3.45 9.57 6.69
N VAL A 52 -2.65 10.59 6.37
CA VAL A 52 -1.19 10.48 6.39
C VAL A 52 -0.73 10.02 7.76
N GLY A 53 0.15 9.02 7.79
CA GLY A 53 0.64 8.38 9.02
C GLY A 53 -0.18 7.18 9.48
N ASP A 54 -1.36 6.92 8.91
CA ASP A 54 -2.08 5.68 9.19
C ASP A 54 -1.27 4.46 8.75
N THR A 55 -1.40 3.38 9.52
CA THR A 55 -0.89 2.08 9.12
C THR A 55 -1.99 1.29 8.42
N VAL A 56 -1.69 0.75 7.24
CA VAL A 56 -2.60 -0.02 6.40
C VAL A 56 -2.03 -1.40 6.08
N TRP A 57 -2.91 -2.30 5.63
CA TRP A 57 -2.55 -3.58 5.04
C TRP A 57 -2.49 -3.45 3.52
N VAL A 58 -1.39 -3.91 2.92
CA VAL A 58 -1.13 -3.83 1.48
C VAL A 58 -0.81 -5.22 0.93
N MET A 59 -1.33 -5.52 -0.25
CA MET A 59 -0.97 -6.65 -1.09
C MET A 59 -0.39 -6.15 -2.42
N PHE A 60 0.13 -7.06 -3.22
CA PHE A 60 0.70 -6.75 -4.54
C PHE A 60 0.04 -7.62 -5.60
N GLU A 61 -0.44 -7.01 -6.69
CA GLU A 61 -1.10 -7.74 -7.77
C GLU A 61 -0.12 -8.76 -8.40
N ALA A 62 -0.52 -10.03 -8.44
CA ALA A 62 0.34 -11.13 -8.90
C ALA A 62 1.73 -11.19 -8.22
N GLY A 63 1.87 -10.62 -7.01
CA GLY A 63 3.15 -10.53 -6.30
C GLY A 63 4.11 -9.49 -6.87
N ASP A 64 3.66 -8.60 -7.76
CA ASP A 64 4.46 -7.54 -8.37
C ASP A 64 4.57 -6.32 -7.42
N PRO A 65 5.76 -6.04 -6.87
CA PRO A 65 5.99 -4.90 -5.99
C PRO A 65 5.52 -3.56 -6.57
N SER A 66 5.53 -3.40 -7.90
CA SER A 66 5.16 -2.14 -8.57
C SER A 66 3.65 -1.89 -8.64
N ARG A 67 2.83 -2.88 -8.24
CA ARG A 67 1.36 -2.85 -8.30
C ARG A 67 0.73 -3.09 -6.92
N PRO A 68 0.87 -2.14 -5.97
CA PRO A 68 0.30 -2.30 -4.65
C PRO A 68 -1.22 -2.10 -4.62
N VAL A 69 -1.89 -2.81 -3.72
CA VAL A 69 -3.33 -2.71 -3.42
C VAL A 69 -3.52 -2.56 -1.91
N CYS A 70 -4.18 -1.49 -1.48
CA CYS A 70 -4.55 -1.23 -0.10
C CYS A 70 -5.83 -1.98 0.26
N MET A 71 -5.73 -2.88 1.23
CA MET A 71 -6.83 -3.74 1.67
C MET A 71 -7.61 -3.15 2.85
N GLY A 72 -7.04 -2.19 3.58
CA GLY A 72 -7.70 -1.65 4.78
C GLY A 72 -6.77 -0.93 5.74
N ARG A 73 -7.36 -0.07 6.59
CA ARG A 73 -6.69 0.48 7.77
C ARG A 73 -6.44 -0.65 8.76
N SER A 74 -5.22 -0.75 9.23
CA SER A 74 -4.87 -1.68 10.30
C SER A 74 -5.33 -1.14 11.67
N PRO A 75 -5.63 -2.01 12.66
CA PRO A 75 -6.00 -1.56 14.00
C PRO A 75 -4.89 -0.72 14.64
N ARG A 76 -5.28 0.42 15.25
CA ARG A 76 -4.40 1.15 16.17
C ARG A 76 -4.29 0.31 17.44
N ARG A 77 -3.08 -0.16 17.77
CA ARG A 77 -2.81 -0.85 19.05
C ARG A 77 -2.35 0.15 20.09
#